data_AF-A0A538K1B3-F1
#
_entry.id   AF-A0A538K1B3-F1
#
_cell.length_a   1.000
_cell.length_b   1.000
_cell.length_c   1.000
_cell.angle_alpha   90.00
_cell.angle_beta   90.00
_cell.angle_gamma   90.00
#
_symmetry.space_group_name_H-M   'P 1'
#
loop_
_entity.id
_entity.type
_entity.pdbx_description
1 polymer ?
#
loop_
_entity_poly.entity_id
_entity_poly.type
_entity_poly.pdbx_seq_one_letter_code
_entity_poly.pdbx_strand_id
1 'polypeptide(L)'
;MQVENVIAFVTDEEPAGLEIRINFGVFAGRDATTAELEELGKLLVPEAGEVSIVGEQRHEMTEEAEVVLHQVRVAVSPDHVPDDASERRAFCERLVTLAEIWARQCFKERHAELTEL
;
A
#
# COMPACT_ATOMS: atom_id res chain seq x y z
N MET A 1 5.13 -17.11 -2.59
CA MET A 1 6.26 -16.75 -1.70
C MET A 1 6.77 -18.00 -0.98
N GLN A 2 8.02 -18.41 -1.23
CA GLN A 2 8.68 -19.45 -0.43
C GLN A 2 9.28 -18.79 0.82
N VAL A 3 9.06 -19.38 1.99
CA VAL A 3 9.63 -18.89 3.25
C VAL A 3 10.93 -19.65 3.51
N GLU A 4 12.07 -18.95 3.53
CA GLU A 4 13.33 -19.56 3.92
C GLU A 4 13.35 -19.85 5.44
N ASN A 5 13.85 -21.03 5.82
CA ASN A 5 13.88 -21.46 7.22
C ASN A 5 15.21 -21.06 7.91
N VAL A 6 15.59 -19.79 7.78
CA VAL A 6 16.76 -19.18 8.42
C VAL A 6 16.39 -17.84 9.04
N ILE A 7 17.06 -17.44 10.14
CA ILE A 7 16.71 -16.22 10.90
C ILE A 7 16.93 -14.95 10.05
N ALA A 8 17.95 -14.95 9.20
CA ALA A 8 18.26 -13.86 8.28
C ALA A 8 18.86 -14.43 7.00
N PHE A 9 18.42 -13.89 5.86
CA PHE A 9 18.89 -14.26 4.53
C PHE A 9 18.95 -13.05 3.62
N VAL A 10 19.76 -13.14 2.58
CA VAL A 10 19.80 -12.16 1.49
C VAL A 10 18.78 -12.59 0.46
N THR A 11 17.90 -11.69 0.06
CA THR A 11 17.02 -11.86 -1.09
C THR A 11 17.34 -10.81 -2.12
N ASP A 12 17.23 -11.18 -3.39
CA ASP A 12 17.15 -10.18 -4.44
C ASP A 12 15.80 -9.47 -4.33
N GLU A 13 15.80 -8.16 -4.55
CA GLU A 13 14.57 -7.38 -4.63
C GLU A 13 13.99 -7.58 -6.04
N GLU A 14 12.94 -8.39 -6.15
CA GLU A 14 12.21 -8.51 -7.40
C GLU A 14 11.46 -7.19 -7.68
N PRO A 15 11.69 -6.54 -8.83
CA PRO A 15 11.07 -5.25 -9.11
C PRO A 15 9.56 -5.43 -9.32
N ALA A 16 8.77 -4.67 -8.57
CA ALA A 16 7.35 -4.55 -8.85
C ALA A 16 7.13 -3.95 -10.25
N GLY A 17 6.14 -4.46 -10.99
CA GLY A 17 5.74 -3.85 -12.27
C GLY A 17 5.04 -2.50 -12.06
N LEU A 18 4.37 -2.37 -10.92
CA LEU A 18 3.77 -1.15 -10.41
C LEU A 18 3.82 -1.15 -8.88
N GLU A 19 4.17 0.00 -8.30
CA GLU A 19 4.08 0.24 -6.86
C GLU A 19 3.21 1.48 -6.60
N ILE A 20 2.28 1.35 -5.66
CA ILE A 20 1.43 2.45 -5.15
C ILE A 20 1.77 2.66 -3.68
N ARG A 21 2.10 3.89 -3.31
CA ARG A 21 2.34 4.29 -1.91
C ARG A 21 1.25 5.21 -1.42
N ILE A 22 0.64 4.85 -0.30
CA ILE A 22 -0.43 5.58 0.34
C ILE A 22 0.12 6.17 1.64
N ASN A 23 0.15 7.50 1.74
CA ASN A 23 0.61 8.22 2.94
C ASN A 23 -0.43 8.16 4.06
N PHE A 24 -0.69 6.97 4.59
CA PHE A 24 -1.80 6.73 5.50
C PHE A 24 -1.69 7.54 6.80
N GLY A 25 -0.55 7.48 7.51
CA GLY A 25 -0.44 8.17 8.80
C GLY A 25 -0.34 9.69 8.71
N VAL A 26 0.01 10.27 7.56
CA VAL A 26 -0.05 11.73 7.37
C VAL A 26 -1.48 12.23 7.52
N PHE A 27 -2.45 11.46 7.04
CA PHE A 27 -3.88 11.83 7.09
C PHE A 27 -4.62 11.16 8.25
N ALA A 28 -4.27 9.93 8.60
CA ALA A 28 -4.92 9.18 9.67
C ALA A 28 -4.30 9.41 11.04
N GLY A 29 -3.01 9.75 11.14
CA GLY A 29 -2.27 9.82 12.42
C GLY A 29 -2.10 8.46 13.12
N ARG A 30 -2.09 7.35 12.36
CA ARG A 30 -1.85 5.97 12.84
C ARG A 30 -1.43 5.05 11.68
N ASP A 31 -1.09 3.82 12.01
CA ASP A 31 -0.99 2.73 11.03
C ASP A 31 -2.39 2.28 10.54
N ALA A 32 -2.44 1.79 9.30
CA ALA A 32 -3.60 1.04 8.82
C ALA A 32 -3.72 -0.26 9.59
N THR A 33 -4.96 -0.59 9.99
CA THR A 33 -5.27 -1.84 10.69
C THR A 33 -5.30 -3.01 9.72
N THR A 34 -5.16 -4.24 10.23
CA THR A 34 -5.27 -5.45 9.41
C THR A 34 -6.59 -5.52 8.62
N ALA A 35 -7.71 -5.18 9.24
CA ALA A 35 -9.01 -5.20 8.57
C ALA A 35 -9.08 -4.20 7.40
N GLU A 36 -8.57 -2.98 7.58
CA GLU A 36 -8.52 -1.99 6.51
C GLU A 36 -7.60 -2.45 5.37
N LEU A 37 -6.45 -3.08 5.67
CA LEU A 37 -5.57 -3.64 4.64
C LEU A 37 -6.25 -4.78 3.86
N GLU A 38 -7.01 -5.64 4.53
CA GLU A 38 -7.80 -6.70 3.88
C GLU A 38 -8.89 -6.11 2.97
N GLU A 39 -9.54 -5.03 3.40
CA GLU A 39 -10.52 -4.31 2.58
C GLU A 39 -9.90 -3.68 1.34
N LEU A 40 -8.71 -3.07 1.47
CA LEU A 40 -7.95 -2.59 0.33
C LEU A 40 -7.65 -3.74 -0.65
N GLY A 41 -7.25 -4.91 -0.13
CA GLY A 41 -7.03 -6.11 -0.94
C GLY A 41 -8.28 -6.52 -1.73
N LYS A 42 -9.45 -6.57 -1.07
CA LYS A 42 -10.73 -6.91 -1.71
C LYS A 42 -11.10 -5.94 -2.84
N LEU A 43 -10.70 -4.67 -2.73
CA LEU A 43 -10.94 -3.65 -3.76
C LEU A 43 -9.97 -3.77 -4.94
N LEU A 44 -8.69 -4.07 -4.70
CA LEU A 44 -7.65 -4.04 -5.73
C LEU A 44 -7.50 -5.36 -6.50
N VAL A 45 -7.67 -6.51 -5.84
CA VAL A 45 -7.55 -7.85 -6.47
C VAL A 45 -8.41 -8.02 -7.73
N PRO A 46 -9.70 -7.58 -7.76
CA PRO A 46 -10.51 -7.70 -8.97
C PRO A 46 -9.95 -6.95 -10.19
N GLU A 47 -9.21 -5.87 -9.96
CA GLU A 47 -8.64 -5.03 -11.02
C GLU A 47 -7.22 -5.43 -11.39
N ALA A 48 -6.41 -5.83 -10.40
CA ALA A 48 -4.97 -6.09 -10.55
C ALA A 48 -4.60 -7.57 -10.56
N GLY A 49 -5.55 -8.49 -10.35
CA GLY A 49 -5.27 -9.91 -10.16
C GLY A 49 -4.62 -10.15 -8.81
N GLU A 50 -3.30 -10.26 -8.76
CA GLU A 50 -2.55 -10.46 -7.52
C GLU A 50 -1.90 -9.14 -7.04
N VAL A 51 -2.00 -8.89 -5.73
CA VAL A 51 -1.37 -7.75 -5.07
C VAL A 51 -0.64 -8.19 -3.81
N SER A 52 0.49 -7.54 -3.52
CA SER A 52 1.13 -7.58 -2.21
C SER A 52 0.85 -6.25 -1.50
N ILE A 53 0.28 -6.32 -0.30
CA ILE A 53 -0.09 -5.13 0.49
C ILE A 53 0.67 -5.19 1.82
N VAL A 54 1.38 -4.11 2.13
CA VAL A 54 2.14 -3.97 3.36
C VAL A 54 1.75 -2.65 4.03
N GLY A 55 1.29 -2.72 5.29
CA GLY A 55 1.32 -1.57 6.19
C GLY A 55 2.72 -1.48 6.80
N GLU A 56 3.43 -0.38 6.56
CA GLU A 56 4.82 -0.22 7.00
C GLU A 56 5.04 1.06 7.80
N GLN A 57 5.89 0.94 8.83
CA GLN A 57 6.56 2.07 9.47
C GLN A 57 7.94 2.19 8.86
N ARG A 58 8.10 3.16 7.96
CA ARG A 58 9.36 3.41 7.27
C ARG A 58 10.18 4.39 8.09
N HIS A 59 11.30 3.91 8.61
CA HIS A 59 12.31 4.71 9.29
C HIS A 59 13.33 5.19 8.26
N GLU A 60 13.38 6.48 8.02
CA GLU A 60 14.44 7.11 7.22
C GLU A 60 15.41 7.79 8.17
N MET A 61 16.67 7.36 8.10
CA MET A 61 17.74 7.84 8.96
C MET A 61 18.89 8.34 8.08
N THR A 62 19.28 9.59 8.31
CA THR A 62 20.53 10.16 7.80
C THR A 62 21.37 10.61 9.00
N GLU A 63 22.59 11.11 8.77
CA GLU A 63 23.37 11.72 9.87
C GLU A 63 22.67 12.95 10.50
N GLU A 64 21.71 13.54 9.80
CA GLU A 64 21.11 14.84 10.12
C GLU A 64 19.64 14.74 10.55
N ALA A 65 18.96 13.64 10.24
CA ALA A 65 17.53 13.49 10.44
C ALA A 65 17.11 12.04 10.69
N GLU A 66 16.07 11.90 11.51
CA GLU A 66 15.33 10.66 11.71
C GLU A 66 13.84 10.97 11.47
N VAL A 67 13.23 10.25 10.52
CA VAL A 67 11.82 10.42 10.15
C VAL A 67 11.14 9.06 10.19
N VAL A 68 9.91 9.03 10.72
CA VAL A 68 9.03 7.87 10.69
C VAL A 68 7.83 8.19 9.81
N LEU A 69 7.62 7.38 8.78
CA LEU A 69 6.48 7.48 7.87
C LEU A 69 5.62 6.23 8.01
N HIS A 70 4.33 6.43 8.32
CA HIS A 70 3.35 5.35 8.34
C HIS A 70 2.67 5.28 6.96
N GLN A 71 3.00 4.26 6.18
CA GLN A 71 2.56 4.11 4.80
C GLN A 71 1.88 2.77 4.57
N VAL A 72 1.05 2.72 3.53
CA VAL A 72 0.60 1.45 2.95
C VAL A 72 1.20 1.35 1.56
N ARG A 73 1.91 0.26 1.31
CA ARG A 73 2.57 -0.04 0.05
C ARG A 73 1.84 -1.18 -0.64
N VAL A 74 1.44 -0.95 -1.89
CA VAL A 74 0.84 -1.97 -2.75
C VAL A 74 1.78 -2.23 -3.91
N ALA A 75 2.18 -3.48 -4.09
CA ALA A 75 2.96 -3.94 -5.23
C ALA A 75 2.13 -4.87 -6.12
N VAL A 76 2.22 -4.65 -7.43
CA VAL A 76 1.62 -5.49 -8.47
C VAL A 76 2.75 -6.14 -9.27
N SER A 77 2.66 -7.45 -9.49
CA SER A 77 3.63 -8.20 -10.30
C SER A 77 3.68 -7.64 -11.73
N PRO A 78 4.85 -7.58 -12.39
CA PRO A 78 4.96 -7.26 -13.81
C PRO A 78 3.99 -8.04 -14.70
N ASP A 79 3.73 -9.31 -14.38
CA ASP A 79 2.82 -10.19 -15.15
C ASP A 79 1.35 -9.71 -15.17
N HIS A 80 0.98 -8.83 -14.25
CA HIS A 80 -0.36 -8.25 -14.13
C HIS A 80 -0.43 -6.80 -14.60
N VAL A 81 0.68 -6.21 -15.06
CA VAL A 81 0.72 -4.83 -15.54
C VAL A 81 0.66 -4.83 -17.07
N PRO A 82 -0.26 -4.08 -17.70
CA PRO A 82 -0.32 -4.00 -19.16
C PRO A 82 0.97 -3.42 -19.77
N ASP A 83 1.43 -4.01 -20.87
CA ASP A 83 2.58 -3.53 -21.64
C ASP A 83 2.25 -2.29 -22.50
N ASP A 84 1.02 -2.20 -23.01
CA ASP A 84 0.57 -1.05 -23.79
C ASP A 84 0.53 0.21 -22.91
N ALA A 85 1.12 1.30 -23.40
CA ALA A 85 1.27 2.52 -22.61
C ALA A 85 -0.06 3.21 -22.25
N SER A 86 -1.08 3.08 -23.10
CA SER A 86 -2.40 3.66 -22.84
C SER A 86 -3.16 2.80 -21.83
N GLU A 87 -3.15 1.48 -22.02
CA GLU A 87 -3.77 0.53 -21.09
C GLU A 87 -3.11 0.60 -19.70
N ARG A 88 -1.77 0.66 -19.65
CA ARG A 88 -1.01 0.82 -18.41
C ARG A 88 -1.38 2.09 -17.67
N ARG A 89 -1.54 3.20 -18.38
CA ARG A 89 -1.95 4.48 -17.76
C ARG A 89 -3.35 4.36 -17.15
N ALA A 90 -4.31 3.83 -17.91
CA ALA A 90 -5.67 3.64 -17.42
C ALA A 90 -5.71 2.67 -16.23
N PHE A 91 -4.88 1.63 -16.24
CA PHE A 91 -4.71 0.69 -15.14
C PHE A 91 -4.20 1.40 -13.88
N CYS A 92 -3.10 2.16 -13.98
CA CYS A 92 -2.56 2.95 -12.86
C CYS A 92 -3.60 3.93 -12.29
N GLU A 93 -4.31 4.67 -13.16
CA GLU A 93 -5.34 5.62 -12.74
C GLU A 93 -6.47 4.94 -11.96
N ARG A 94 -6.95 3.77 -12.42
CA ARG A 94 -7.97 3.00 -11.70
C ARG A 94 -7.50 2.56 -10.32
N LEU A 95 -6.32 1.96 -10.21
CA LEU A 95 -5.82 1.47 -8.92
C LEU A 95 -5.55 2.59 -7.92
N VAL A 96 -4.97 3.71 -8.38
CA VAL A 96 -4.76 4.90 -7.53
C VAL A 96 -6.09 5.45 -7.04
N THR A 97 -7.11 5.50 -7.92
CA THR A 97 -8.45 5.98 -7.55
C THR A 97 -9.08 5.10 -6.47
N LEU A 98 -9.00 3.78 -6.62
CA LEU A 98 -9.51 2.84 -5.61
C LEU A 98 -8.78 2.96 -4.27
N ALA A 99 -7.45 3.05 -4.30
CA ALA A 99 -6.64 3.25 -3.10
C ALA A 99 -6.98 4.57 -2.39
N GLU A 100 -7.22 5.65 -3.14
CA GLU A 100 -7.60 6.95 -2.58
C GLU A 100 -9.00 6.91 -1.96
N ILE A 101 -9.97 6.28 -2.64
CA ILE A 101 -11.34 6.12 -2.11
C ILE A 101 -11.31 5.37 -0.78
N TRP A 102 -10.61 4.24 -0.73
CA TRP A 102 -10.43 3.44 0.48
C TRP A 102 -9.82 4.27 1.60
N ALA A 103 -8.68 4.95 1.36
CA ALA A 103 -8.00 5.73 2.37
C ALA A 103 -8.92 6.82 2.96
N ARG A 104 -9.68 7.51 2.09
CA ARG A 104 -10.64 8.53 2.52
C ARG A 104 -11.80 7.96 3.36
N GLN A 105 -12.21 6.72 3.13
CA GLN A 105 -13.24 6.06 3.94
C GLN A 105 -12.71 5.77 5.35
N CYS A 106 -11.52 5.19 5.46
CA CYS A 106 -10.85 4.96 6.75
C CYS A 106 -10.72 6.25 7.58
N PHE A 107 -10.38 7.36 6.93
CA PHE A 107 -10.22 8.65 7.63
C PHE A 107 -11.56 9.19 8.14
N LYS A 108 -12.64 9.06 7.36
CA LYS A 108 -13.97 9.54 7.74
C LYS A 108 -14.55 8.78 8.93
N GLU A 109 -14.37 7.46 8.95
CA GLU A 109 -14.81 6.62 10.08
C GLU A 109 -14.12 7.05 11.38
N ARG A 110 -12.82 7.35 11.34
CA ARG A 110 -12.09 7.89 12.50
C ARG A 110 -12.61 9.26 12.97
N HIS A 111 -12.96 10.15 12.03
CA HIS A 111 -13.52 11.46 12.41
C HIS A 111 -14.92 11.35 13.03
N ALA A 112 -15.72 10.37 12.62
CA ALA A 112 -17.02 10.10 13.21
C ALA A 112 -16.87 9.64 14.67
N GLU A 113 -15.98 8.68 14.96
CA GLU A 113 -15.72 8.17 16.31
C GLU A 113 -15.22 9.25 17.29
N LEU A 114 -14.42 10.23 16.80
CA LEU A 114 -13.92 11.33 17.63
C LEU A 114 -14.98 12.41 17.92
N THR A 115 -16.04 12.49 17.13
CA THR A 115 -17.07 13.54 17.28
C THR A 115 -18.21 13.08 18.21
N GLU A 116 -18.30 11.78 18.52
CA GLU A 116 -19.31 11.18 19.39
C GLU A 116 -18.86 11.01 20.86
N LEU A 117 -17.72 11.59 21.25
CA LEU A 117 -17.16 11.63 22.62
C LEU A 117 -17.27 13.03 23.24
#